data_AF-A0A0D2DUP8-F1
#
_entry.id   AF-A0A0D2DUP8-F1
#
_cell.length_a   1.000
_cell.length_b   1.000
_cell.length_c   1.000
_cell.angle_alpha   90.00
_cell.angle_beta   90.00
_cell.angle_gamma   90.00
#
_symmetry.space_group_name_H-M   'P 1'
#
loop_
_entity.id
_entity.type
_entity.pdbx_description
1 polymer ?
#
loop_
_entity_poly.entity_id
_entity_poly.type
_entity_poly.pdbx_seq_one_letter_code
_entity_poly.pdbx_strand_id
1 'polypeptide(L)'
;MSNLDIDMQSLQSLRSQFARALTDFASSSSSTFKVLRSVPSSSPPSSSPIRTLYVLDSSFNPPSKAHLALVKNALKTTEFLSTSSAQSGTSSSASKPALGTSFSESRVLFLLATVNADKTPEPADFPDRLVMMTLMAEELRSAFSTDPPVVDVGITKKPYFVDKAASIDDSGVYTTANQEDQEHFEQIHLTGFDTLIRIFTAKYYPDHKPPLSALAPFLTRHRVRATVRVDKDSPSKNLRDTTTTTSNGNSKNDLSSIDGQLAYLKGIANGDMEDDGLKREWASRVDLVVDETGETEGVSSTRIRNAARKGNWSDVDELVGNGVGHWIRENKLYT
;
A
#
# COMPACT_ATOMS: atom_id res chain seq x y z
N MET A 1 -1.97 -13.94 -27.87
CA MET A 1 -2.17 -12.94 -26.81
C MET A 1 -3.50 -12.28 -27.11
N SER A 2 -4.54 -12.56 -26.33
CA SER A 2 -5.85 -11.95 -26.53
C SER A 2 -5.72 -10.45 -26.27
N ASN A 3 -5.94 -9.62 -27.30
CA ASN A 3 -6.29 -8.23 -27.08
C ASN A 3 -7.52 -8.23 -26.20
N LEU A 4 -7.37 -7.87 -24.92
CA LEU A 4 -8.50 -7.37 -24.16
C LEU A 4 -8.97 -6.14 -24.94
N ASP A 5 -10.12 -6.23 -25.60
CA ASP A 5 -10.78 -5.06 -26.15
C ASP A 5 -11.14 -4.16 -24.96
N ILE A 6 -10.23 -3.24 -24.63
CA ILE A 6 -10.46 -2.25 -23.59
C ILE A 6 -11.51 -1.29 -24.13
N ASP A 7 -12.72 -1.36 -23.58
CA ASP A 7 -13.78 -0.43 -23.92
C ASP A 7 -13.46 0.98 -23.38
N MET A 8 -12.83 1.77 -24.25
CA MET A 8 -12.43 3.14 -23.96
C MET A 8 -13.64 4.04 -23.66
N GLN A 9 -14.81 3.78 -24.23
CA GLN A 9 -16.01 4.57 -23.95
C GLN A 9 -16.49 4.33 -22.51
N SER A 10 -16.47 3.07 -22.07
CA SER A 10 -16.74 2.72 -20.68
C SER A 10 -15.74 3.34 -19.70
N LEU A 11 -14.44 3.35 -20.05
CA LEU A 11 -13.42 3.99 -19.21
C LEU A 11 -13.58 5.52 -19.13
N GLN A 12 -13.98 6.20 -20.21
CA GLN A 12 -14.28 7.64 -20.17
C GLN A 12 -15.52 7.97 -19.33
N SER A 13 -16.55 7.12 -19.40
CA SER A 13 -17.71 7.22 -18.51
C SER A 13 -17.28 7.06 -17.04
N LEU A 14 -16.42 6.08 -16.76
CA LEU A 14 -15.88 5.85 -15.42
C LEU A 14 -15.07 7.04 -14.91
N ARG A 15 -14.19 7.62 -15.76
CA ARG A 15 -13.45 8.86 -15.45
C ARG A 15 -14.41 9.99 -15.04
N SER A 16 -15.50 10.17 -15.78
CA SER A 16 -16.50 11.20 -15.51
C SER A 16 -17.24 10.95 -14.18
N GLN A 17 -17.52 9.69 -13.85
CA GLN A 17 -18.11 9.32 -12.57
C GLN A 17 -17.16 9.63 -11.40
N PHE A 18 -15.87 9.30 -11.55
CA PHE A 18 -14.86 9.64 -10.55
C PHE A 18 -14.70 11.15 -10.36
N ALA A 19 -14.75 11.94 -11.44
CA ALA A 19 -14.71 13.40 -11.32
C ALA A 19 -15.85 13.95 -10.45
N ARG A 20 -17.10 13.50 -10.67
CA ARG A 20 -18.25 13.89 -9.83
C ARG A 20 -18.08 13.43 -8.39
N ALA A 21 -17.68 12.17 -8.19
CA ALA A 21 -17.50 11.63 -6.85
C ALA A 21 -16.40 12.34 -6.05
N LEU A 22 -15.33 12.81 -6.72
CA LEU A 22 -14.29 13.64 -6.12
C LEU A 22 -14.83 15.02 -5.73
N THR A 23 -15.65 15.66 -6.57
CA THR A 23 -16.31 16.93 -6.22
C THR A 23 -17.23 16.78 -5.00
N ASP A 24 -18.05 15.74 -4.97
CA ASP A 24 -18.94 15.45 -3.84
C ASP A 24 -18.16 15.14 -2.56
N PHE A 25 -17.05 14.42 -2.69
CA PHE A 25 -16.19 14.10 -1.56
C PHE A 25 -15.48 15.35 -1.02
N ALA A 26 -14.99 16.23 -1.91
CA ALA A 26 -14.35 17.48 -1.52
C ALA A 26 -15.32 18.40 -0.73
N SER A 27 -16.59 18.48 -1.15
CA SER A 27 -17.61 19.31 -0.50
C SER A 27 -18.14 18.75 0.82
N SER A 28 -18.02 17.44 1.06
CA SER A 28 -18.45 16.82 2.32
C SER A 28 -17.52 17.17 3.49
N SER A 29 -18.01 17.81 4.55
CA SER A 29 -17.21 18.13 5.74
C SER A 29 -17.02 16.93 6.69
N SER A 30 -17.94 15.97 6.69
CA SER A 30 -17.95 14.83 7.60
C SER A 30 -17.25 13.59 7.07
N SER A 31 -17.10 13.46 5.74
CA SER A 31 -16.46 12.29 5.13
C SER A 31 -14.96 12.51 4.91
N THR A 32 -14.14 11.67 5.52
CA THR A 32 -12.67 11.68 5.37
C THR A 32 -12.12 10.47 4.63
N PHE A 33 -12.94 9.46 4.36
CA PHE A 33 -12.65 8.29 3.53
C PHE A 33 -13.89 7.85 2.75
N LYS A 34 -13.71 7.40 1.52
CA LYS A 34 -14.78 6.86 0.67
C LYS A 34 -14.25 5.82 -0.31
N VAL A 35 -14.91 4.67 -0.39
CA VAL A 35 -14.71 3.71 -1.49
C VAL A 35 -15.53 4.18 -2.69
N LEU A 36 -14.87 4.30 -3.85
CA LEU A 36 -15.49 4.76 -5.10
C LEU A 36 -15.90 3.61 -6.01
N ARG A 37 -15.16 2.49 -5.96
CA ARG A 37 -15.39 1.31 -6.79
C ARG A 37 -14.82 0.07 -6.11
N SER A 38 -15.45 -1.06 -6.34
CA SER A 38 -14.92 -2.38 -6.01
C SER A 38 -14.74 -3.21 -7.29
N VAL A 39 -13.73 -4.07 -7.30
CA VAL A 39 -13.40 -4.98 -8.40
C VAL A 39 -13.36 -6.42 -7.84
N PRO A 40 -14.32 -7.29 -8.21
CA PRO A 40 -15.39 -7.04 -9.16
C PRO A 40 -16.43 -6.10 -8.54
N SER A 41 -17.32 -5.54 -9.37
CA SER A 41 -18.40 -4.68 -8.89
C SER A 41 -19.19 -5.37 -7.78
N SER A 42 -18.98 -4.91 -6.56
CA SER A 42 -19.69 -5.28 -5.34
C SER A 42 -20.00 -3.98 -4.60
N SER A 43 -21.18 -3.86 -3.99
CA SER A 43 -21.49 -2.67 -3.20
C SER A 43 -20.71 -2.72 -1.88
N PRO A 44 -19.89 -1.72 -1.54
CA PRO A 44 -19.50 -1.47 -0.17
C PRO A 44 -20.71 -0.90 0.60
N PRO A 45 -20.95 -1.29 1.86
CA PRO A 45 -20.20 -2.29 2.62
C PRO A 45 -20.44 -3.67 2.01
N SER A 46 -19.37 -4.41 1.73
CA SER A 46 -19.52 -5.77 1.26
C SER A 46 -20.18 -6.58 2.35
N SER A 47 -21.24 -7.30 2.00
CA SER A 47 -21.97 -8.16 2.94
C SER A 47 -21.09 -9.21 3.64
N SER A 48 -19.89 -9.48 3.12
CA SER A 48 -18.93 -10.39 3.73
C SER A 48 -18.10 -9.68 4.81
N PRO A 49 -18.12 -10.19 6.05
CA PRO A 49 -17.19 -9.75 7.08
C PRO A 49 -15.74 -9.95 6.65
N ILE A 50 -14.87 -9.02 7.03
CA ILE A 50 -13.43 -9.12 6.79
C ILE A 50 -12.66 -9.25 8.09
N ARG A 51 -11.57 -9.99 8.03
CA ARG A 51 -10.56 -10.08 9.07
C ARG A 51 -9.36 -9.20 8.78
N THR A 52 -9.00 -9.05 7.50
CA THR A 52 -7.81 -8.33 7.08
C THR A 52 -8.12 -7.39 5.91
N LEU A 53 -7.64 -6.15 6.03
CA LEU A 53 -7.64 -5.17 4.93
C LEU A 53 -6.19 -4.84 4.53
N TYR A 54 -5.77 -5.25 3.34
CA TYR A 54 -4.49 -4.87 2.77
C TYR A 54 -4.59 -3.49 2.14
N VAL A 55 -3.95 -2.48 2.73
CA VAL A 55 -4.03 -1.09 2.26
C VAL A 55 -2.77 -0.75 1.48
N LEU A 56 -2.90 -0.48 0.18
CA LEU A 56 -1.84 0.10 -0.63
C LEU A 56 -2.14 1.58 -0.87
N ASP A 57 -1.46 2.44 -0.11
CA ASP A 57 -1.53 3.89 -0.22
C ASP A 57 -0.41 4.43 -1.12
N SER A 58 -0.77 5.13 -2.20
CA SER A 58 0.18 5.73 -3.13
C SER A 58 -0.46 6.86 -3.94
N SER A 59 0.36 7.71 -4.55
CA SER A 59 -0.13 8.71 -5.50
C SER A 59 -0.62 8.13 -6.83
N PHE A 60 -0.27 6.86 -7.14
CA PHE A 60 -0.65 6.15 -8.38
C PHE A 60 -0.53 7.00 -9.65
N ASN A 61 0.64 7.61 -9.86
CA ASN A 61 0.85 8.64 -10.89
C ASN A 61 2.00 8.32 -11.88
N PRO A 62 1.90 7.23 -12.67
CA PRO A 62 0.80 6.24 -12.70
C PRO A 62 1.01 5.06 -11.71
N PRO A 63 0.00 4.20 -11.47
CA PRO A 63 0.23 2.86 -10.92
C PRO A 63 1.22 2.07 -11.78
N SER A 64 1.86 1.06 -11.21
CA SER A 64 2.96 0.33 -11.86
C SER A 64 3.07 -1.10 -11.38
N LYS A 65 3.89 -1.92 -12.06
CA LYS A 65 4.20 -3.28 -11.62
C LYS A 65 4.82 -3.35 -10.23
N ALA A 66 5.54 -2.31 -9.80
CA ALA A 66 6.05 -2.21 -8.44
C ALA A 66 4.92 -2.19 -7.39
N HIS A 67 3.83 -1.46 -7.67
CA HIS A 67 2.63 -1.42 -6.83
C HIS A 67 1.93 -2.79 -6.81
N LEU A 68 1.76 -3.38 -8.00
CA LEU A 68 1.14 -4.69 -8.17
C LEU A 68 1.87 -5.78 -7.38
N ALA A 69 3.19 -5.80 -7.45
CA ALA A 69 4.04 -6.77 -6.77
C ALA A 69 3.96 -6.67 -5.24
N LEU A 70 3.87 -5.46 -4.66
CA LEU A 70 3.67 -5.30 -3.21
C LEU A 70 2.45 -6.07 -2.72
N VAL A 71 1.35 -5.96 -3.47
CA VAL A 71 0.07 -6.60 -3.14
C VAL A 71 0.12 -8.09 -3.43
N LYS A 72 0.61 -8.50 -4.62
CA LYS A 72 0.75 -9.91 -4.98
C LYS A 72 1.57 -10.69 -3.96
N ASN A 73 2.71 -10.14 -3.54
CA ASN A 73 3.58 -10.78 -2.55
C ASN A 73 2.90 -10.85 -1.18
N ALA A 74 2.13 -9.81 -0.79
CA ALA A 74 1.38 -9.83 0.46
C ALA A 74 0.35 -10.97 0.50
N LEU A 75 -0.43 -11.10 -0.57
CA LEU A 75 -1.49 -12.09 -0.70
C LEU A 75 -0.96 -13.52 -0.82
N LYS A 76 0.09 -13.75 -1.63
CA LYS A 76 0.71 -15.09 -1.80
C LYS A 76 1.32 -15.63 -0.51
N THR A 77 1.95 -14.78 0.31
CA THR A 77 2.46 -15.22 1.61
C THR A 77 1.34 -15.71 2.53
N THR A 78 0.18 -15.05 2.49
CA THR A 78 -0.98 -15.46 3.29
C THR A 78 -1.58 -16.78 2.83
N GLU A 79 -1.64 -17.00 1.51
CA GLU A 79 -2.05 -18.29 0.92
C GLU A 79 -1.10 -19.43 1.36
N PHE A 80 0.21 -19.20 1.29
CA PHE A 80 1.22 -20.17 1.70
C PHE A 80 1.12 -20.54 3.19
N LEU A 81 0.91 -19.54 4.07
CA LEU A 81 0.75 -19.78 5.52
C LEU A 81 -0.57 -20.53 5.84
N SER A 82 -1.63 -20.27 5.09
CA SER A 82 -2.94 -20.91 5.28
C SER A 82 -2.96 -22.36 4.79
N THR A 83 -2.23 -22.66 3.71
CA THR A 83 -2.09 -24.03 3.17
C THR A 83 -1.15 -24.89 4.00
N SER A 84 -0.06 -24.32 4.53
CA SER A 84 0.90 -25.02 5.38
C SER A 84 0.31 -25.43 6.74
N SER A 85 -0.56 -24.58 7.31
CA SER A 85 -1.24 -24.87 8.59
C SER A 85 -2.35 -25.92 8.46
N ALA A 86 -2.95 -26.09 7.28
CA ALA A 86 -3.93 -27.15 7.01
C ALA A 86 -3.30 -28.55 6.89
N GLN A 87 -1.98 -28.66 6.69
CA GLN A 87 -1.28 -29.95 6.55
C GLN A 87 -0.57 -30.43 7.82
N SER A 88 -0.36 -29.57 8.83
CA SER A 88 0.34 -29.94 10.08
C SER A 88 -0.62 -30.12 11.27
N GLY A 89 -1.43 -31.17 11.23
CA GLY A 89 -2.24 -31.60 12.36
C GLY A 89 -1.42 -32.35 13.43
N THR A 90 -0.54 -31.66 14.16
CA THR A 90 0.07 -32.20 15.39
C THR A 90 0.28 -31.10 16.43
N SER A 91 -0.33 -31.30 17.60
CA SER A 91 -0.34 -30.44 18.78
C SER A 91 1.03 -30.32 19.46
N SER A 92 1.54 -29.11 19.64
CA SER A 92 2.45 -28.77 20.74
C SER A 92 2.33 -27.29 21.13
N SER A 93 2.24 -27.06 22.44
CA SER A 93 1.96 -25.77 23.08
C SER A 93 3.20 -24.89 23.14
N ALA A 94 3.22 -23.82 22.34
CA ALA A 94 3.92 -22.57 22.61
C ALA A 94 3.22 -21.47 21.80
N SER A 95 2.88 -20.35 22.44
CA SER A 95 1.92 -19.33 21.97
C SER A 95 2.25 -18.67 20.62
N LYS A 96 1.68 -19.23 19.53
CA LYS A 96 1.22 -18.65 18.24
C LYS A 96 0.57 -19.82 17.44
N PRO A 97 -0.39 -19.64 16.51
CA PRO A 97 -0.73 -18.45 15.70
C PRO A 97 -2.26 -18.13 15.68
N ALA A 98 -2.67 -16.95 15.17
CA ALA A 98 -4.10 -16.67 14.94
C ALA A 98 -4.44 -16.68 13.43
N LEU A 99 -4.94 -17.85 13.01
CA LEU A 99 -5.78 -18.14 11.83
C LEU A 99 -5.12 -18.19 10.45
N GLY A 100 -5.32 -19.31 9.77
CA GLY A 100 -5.35 -19.37 8.31
C GLY A 100 -6.58 -18.60 7.80
N THR A 101 -6.34 -17.45 7.20
CA THR A 101 -7.37 -16.65 6.54
C THR A 101 -7.62 -17.22 5.15
N SER A 102 -8.81 -17.77 4.94
CA SER A 102 -9.35 -17.89 3.58
C SER A 102 -9.39 -16.49 2.94
N PHE A 103 -9.06 -16.36 1.65
CA PHE A 103 -9.18 -15.09 0.92
C PHE A 103 -10.58 -14.48 1.02
N SER A 104 -11.59 -15.31 1.31
CA SER A 104 -12.98 -14.90 1.57
C SER A 104 -13.17 -13.86 2.68
N GLU A 105 -12.21 -13.73 3.61
CA GLU A 105 -12.24 -12.75 4.72
C GLU A 105 -11.18 -11.64 4.55
N SER A 106 -10.54 -11.54 3.38
CA SER A 106 -9.53 -10.52 3.10
C SER A 106 -9.95 -9.61 1.96
N ARG A 107 -9.62 -8.32 2.08
CA ARG A 107 -9.81 -7.33 1.01
C ARG A 107 -8.55 -6.54 0.75
N VAL A 108 -8.43 -6.03 -0.48
CA VAL A 108 -7.37 -5.10 -0.86
C VAL A 108 -7.99 -3.73 -1.06
N LEU A 109 -7.36 -2.68 -0.54
CA LEU A 109 -7.73 -1.29 -0.77
C LEU A 109 -6.58 -0.56 -1.47
N PHE A 110 -6.81 -0.09 -2.68
CA PHE A 110 -5.97 0.92 -3.32
C PHE A 110 -6.45 2.30 -2.88
N LEU A 111 -5.62 3.00 -2.11
CA LEU A 111 -5.97 4.25 -1.46
C LEU A 111 -5.24 5.44 -2.07
N LEU A 112 -5.99 6.44 -2.50
CA LEU A 112 -5.46 7.70 -3.01
C LEU A 112 -5.79 8.86 -2.04
N ALA A 113 -4.76 9.51 -1.50
CA ALA A 113 -4.95 10.73 -0.72
C ALA A 113 -5.21 11.93 -1.66
N THR A 114 -6.30 12.66 -1.45
CA THR A 114 -6.63 13.89 -2.20
C THR A 114 -5.91 15.12 -1.63
N VAL A 115 -5.34 14.99 -0.44
CA VAL A 115 -4.47 15.98 0.21
C VAL A 115 -3.16 15.28 0.52
N ASN A 116 -2.08 15.68 -0.16
CA ASN A 116 -0.74 15.13 0.08
C ASN A 116 0.05 16.06 1.00
N ALA A 117 0.75 15.50 2.00
CA ALA A 117 1.58 16.28 2.92
C ALA A 117 2.79 16.98 2.25
N ASP A 118 3.31 16.41 1.17
CA ASP A 118 4.67 16.73 0.67
C ASP A 118 4.75 17.10 -0.84
N LYS A 119 3.63 17.27 -1.58
CA LYS A 119 3.67 17.39 -3.07
C LYS A 119 2.99 18.64 -3.66
N THR A 120 3.63 19.20 -4.69
CA THR A 120 3.22 20.30 -5.59
C THR A 120 2.44 19.76 -6.83
N PRO A 121 2.01 20.58 -7.84
CA PRO A 121 1.10 20.14 -8.91
C PRO A 121 1.52 18.85 -9.61
N GLU A 122 0.52 18.08 -9.98
CA GLU A 122 0.67 16.65 -10.13
C GLU A 122 0.25 16.26 -11.56
N PRO A 123 1.10 15.57 -12.36
CA PRO A 123 1.00 15.59 -13.83
C PRO A 123 -0.19 14.88 -14.48
N ALA A 124 -0.97 14.09 -13.73
CA ALA A 124 -2.24 13.54 -14.19
C ALA A 124 -3.32 13.81 -13.15
N ASP A 125 -4.53 14.12 -13.59
CA ASP A 125 -5.64 14.43 -12.69
C ASP A 125 -6.08 13.17 -11.90
N PHE A 126 -6.67 13.39 -10.72
CA PHE A 126 -7.15 12.28 -9.89
C PHE A 126 -8.14 11.33 -10.60
N PRO A 127 -9.10 11.79 -11.44
CA PRO A 127 -9.97 10.88 -12.19
C PRO A 127 -9.21 9.88 -13.07
N ASP A 128 -8.15 10.32 -13.75
CA ASP A 128 -7.32 9.44 -14.59
C ASP A 128 -6.59 8.40 -13.75
N ARG A 129 -6.08 8.81 -12.58
CA ARG A 129 -5.41 7.88 -11.67
C ARG A 129 -6.36 6.83 -11.12
N LEU A 130 -7.59 7.20 -10.80
CA LEU A 130 -8.61 6.27 -10.33
C LEU A 130 -9.02 5.27 -11.43
N VAL A 131 -9.07 5.70 -12.70
CA VAL A 131 -9.23 4.77 -13.84
C VAL A 131 -8.05 3.80 -13.92
N MET A 132 -6.81 4.31 -13.87
CA MET A 132 -5.62 3.46 -13.90
C MET A 132 -5.54 2.51 -12.69
N MET A 133 -5.97 2.94 -11.50
CA MET A 133 -6.08 2.08 -10.31
C MET A 133 -7.10 0.95 -10.52
N THR A 134 -8.23 1.24 -11.19
CA THR A 134 -9.24 0.24 -11.54
C THR A 134 -8.67 -0.79 -12.52
N LEU A 135 -7.91 -0.35 -13.53
CA LEU A 135 -7.25 -1.24 -14.48
C LEU A 135 -6.19 -2.12 -13.80
N MET A 136 -5.39 -1.56 -12.89
CA MET A 136 -4.44 -2.33 -12.10
C MET A 136 -5.13 -3.33 -11.16
N ALA A 137 -6.34 -3.02 -10.67
CA ALA A 137 -7.12 -3.93 -9.84
C ALA A 137 -7.61 -5.16 -10.62
N GLU A 138 -8.06 -4.97 -11.87
CA GLU A 138 -8.38 -6.07 -12.78
C GLU A 138 -7.14 -6.92 -13.11
N GLU A 139 -6.00 -6.27 -13.38
CA GLU A 139 -4.73 -6.97 -13.60
C GLU A 139 -4.32 -7.79 -12.38
N LEU A 140 -4.39 -7.22 -11.17
CA LEU A 140 -4.13 -7.93 -9.92
C LEU A 140 -4.97 -9.19 -9.80
N ARG A 141 -6.28 -9.10 -10.07
CA ARG A 141 -7.19 -10.24 -9.98
C ARG A 141 -6.85 -11.32 -10.99
N SER A 142 -6.51 -10.94 -12.22
CA SER A 142 -6.13 -11.92 -13.25
C SER A 142 -4.85 -12.70 -12.93
N ALA A 143 -4.03 -12.21 -12.00
CA ALA A 143 -2.85 -12.93 -11.50
C ALA A 143 -3.18 -14.06 -10.50
N PHE A 144 -4.44 -14.22 -10.09
CA PHE A 144 -4.90 -15.28 -9.18
C PHE A 144 -5.96 -16.15 -9.88
N SER A 145 -5.68 -17.45 -10.02
CA SER A 145 -6.58 -18.40 -10.68
C SER A 145 -7.71 -18.89 -9.77
N THR A 146 -7.47 -18.93 -8.46
CA THR A 146 -8.39 -19.43 -7.43
C THR A 146 -8.71 -18.30 -6.45
N ASP A 147 -10.01 -18.04 -6.27
CA ASP A 147 -10.54 -16.98 -5.39
C ASP A 147 -9.84 -15.60 -5.52
N PRO A 148 -9.99 -14.91 -6.68
CA PRO A 148 -9.31 -13.65 -6.91
C PRO A 148 -9.71 -12.57 -5.90
N PRO A 149 -8.75 -11.80 -5.36
CA PRO A 149 -8.99 -10.87 -4.26
C PRO A 149 -9.98 -9.78 -4.66
N VAL A 150 -10.92 -9.42 -3.78
CA VAL A 150 -11.73 -8.22 -4.00
C VAL A 150 -10.89 -6.97 -3.73
N VAL A 151 -10.89 -6.05 -4.69
CA VAL A 151 -10.07 -4.84 -4.65
C VAL A 151 -10.98 -3.61 -4.63
N ASP A 152 -10.90 -2.84 -3.57
CA ASP A 152 -11.55 -1.54 -3.42
C ASP A 152 -10.62 -0.41 -3.89
N VAL A 153 -11.17 0.53 -4.64
CA VAL A 153 -10.52 1.79 -5.05
C VAL A 153 -11.13 2.90 -4.23
N GLY A 154 -10.36 3.46 -3.31
CA GLY A 154 -10.83 4.46 -2.35
C GLY A 154 -10.01 5.74 -2.35
N ILE A 155 -10.61 6.78 -1.78
CA ILE A 155 -10.00 8.10 -1.59
C ILE A 155 -10.06 8.54 -0.13
N THR A 156 -9.11 9.36 0.29
CA THR A 156 -9.07 9.93 1.64
C THR A 156 -8.57 11.37 1.66
N LYS A 157 -9.06 12.16 2.63
CA LYS A 157 -8.54 13.51 2.91
C LYS A 157 -7.35 13.50 3.87
N LYS A 158 -7.09 12.36 4.51
CA LYS A 158 -6.09 12.26 5.57
C LYS A 158 -4.69 12.10 4.95
N PRO A 159 -3.71 12.93 5.36
CA PRO A 159 -2.37 12.89 4.75
C PRO A 159 -1.45 11.85 5.41
N TYR A 160 -1.62 11.55 6.70
CA TYR A 160 -0.76 10.66 7.48
C TYR A 160 -1.34 9.26 7.65
N PHE A 161 -0.48 8.24 7.73
CA PHE A 161 -0.90 6.82 7.83
C PHE A 161 -1.82 6.53 9.01
N VAL A 162 -1.52 7.09 10.19
CA VAL A 162 -2.33 6.90 11.40
C VAL A 162 -3.74 7.45 11.19
N ASP A 163 -3.86 8.65 10.63
CA ASP A 163 -5.15 9.27 10.34
C ASP A 163 -5.92 8.54 9.24
N LYS A 164 -5.22 8.01 8.23
CA LYS A 164 -5.83 7.18 7.18
C LYS A 164 -6.43 5.93 7.78
N ALA A 165 -5.70 5.23 8.64
CA ALA A 165 -6.17 4.02 9.30
C ALA A 165 -7.38 4.29 10.18
N ALA A 166 -7.32 5.32 11.04
CA ALA A 166 -8.45 5.75 11.85
C ALA A 166 -9.68 6.11 11.00
N SER A 167 -9.48 6.86 9.90
CA SER A 167 -10.57 7.21 9.00
C SER A 167 -11.19 6.02 8.27
N ILE A 168 -10.45 4.92 8.08
CA ILE A 168 -10.98 3.69 7.50
C ILE A 168 -11.80 2.95 8.55
N ASP A 169 -11.28 2.83 9.78
CA ASP A 169 -11.98 2.19 10.91
C ASP A 169 -13.30 2.89 11.22
N ASP A 170 -13.28 4.22 11.31
CA ASP A 170 -14.45 5.03 11.66
C ASP A 170 -15.50 5.12 10.53
N SER A 171 -15.17 4.65 9.32
CA SER A 171 -16.03 4.81 8.15
C SER A 171 -17.27 3.92 8.17
N GLY A 172 -17.25 2.81 8.92
CA GLY A 172 -18.29 1.79 8.90
C GLY A 172 -18.44 1.04 7.56
N VAL A 173 -17.52 1.24 6.61
CA VAL A 173 -17.59 0.60 5.27
C VAL A 173 -17.25 -0.89 5.33
N TYR A 174 -16.43 -1.30 6.30
CA TYR A 174 -16.01 -2.69 6.44
C TYR A 174 -16.64 -3.30 7.69
N THR A 175 -17.24 -4.49 7.53
CA THR A 175 -17.78 -5.28 8.65
C THR A 175 -16.69 -6.21 9.16
N THR A 176 -16.43 -6.24 10.46
CA THR A 176 -15.44 -7.15 11.07
C THR A 176 -15.97 -8.60 11.09
N ALA A 177 -15.14 -9.56 10.72
CA ALA A 177 -15.40 -10.98 10.96
C ALA A 177 -15.37 -11.26 12.46
N ASN A 178 -16.54 -11.39 13.08
CA ASN A 178 -16.67 -11.65 14.51
C ASN A 178 -16.00 -12.99 14.88
N GLN A 179 -14.91 -12.90 15.63
CA GLN A 179 -14.51 -13.95 16.56
C GLN A 179 -14.67 -13.39 17.97
N GLU A 180 -14.96 -14.26 18.94
CA GLU A 180 -15.23 -13.90 20.35
C GLU A 180 -14.13 -13.04 21.00
N ASP A 181 -12.96 -12.91 20.36
CA ASP A 181 -11.78 -12.15 20.83
C ASP A 181 -11.33 -10.98 19.91
N GLN A 182 -12.01 -10.66 18.79
CA GLN A 182 -11.60 -9.56 17.88
C GLN A 182 -12.74 -8.58 17.59
N GLU A 183 -12.68 -7.39 18.19
CA GLU A 183 -13.64 -6.29 17.94
C GLU A 183 -13.38 -5.54 16.62
N HIS A 184 -12.20 -5.73 16.01
CA HIS A 184 -11.76 -4.96 14.83
C HIS A 184 -11.05 -5.85 13.81
N PHE A 185 -11.18 -5.52 12.53
CA PHE A 185 -10.34 -6.08 11.47
C PHE A 185 -8.93 -5.47 11.52
N GLU A 186 -7.93 -6.22 11.07
CA GLU A 186 -6.55 -5.75 11.02
C GLU A 186 -6.27 -5.07 9.67
N GLN A 187 -5.81 -3.82 9.69
CA GLN A 187 -5.25 -3.17 8.50
C GLN A 187 -3.77 -3.53 8.37
N ILE A 188 -3.35 -3.98 7.17
CA ILE A 188 -1.95 -4.22 6.82
C ILE A 188 -1.56 -3.21 5.74
N HIS A 189 -0.80 -2.19 6.12
CA HIS A 189 -0.37 -1.12 5.21
C HIS A 189 0.87 -1.56 4.43
N LEU A 190 0.72 -1.70 3.12
CA LEU A 190 1.75 -2.17 2.20
C LEU A 190 2.61 -1.00 1.73
N THR A 191 3.92 -1.06 2.01
CA THR A 191 4.83 0.04 1.68
C THR A 191 6.15 -0.45 1.11
N GLY A 192 6.92 0.46 0.51
CA GLY A 192 8.37 0.26 0.36
C GLY A 192 9.12 0.67 1.63
N PHE A 193 10.38 0.28 1.74
CA PHE A 193 11.23 0.61 2.89
C PHE A 193 11.41 2.13 3.10
N ASP A 194 11.57 2.93 2.02
CA ASP A 194 11.64 4.40 2.12
C ASP A 194 10.42 4.99 2.84
N THR A 195 9.24 4.46 2.56
CA THR A 195 8.00 4.92 3.19
C THR A 195 7.91 4.45 4.64
N LEU A 196 8.42 3.26 4.96
CA LEU A 196 8.54 2.80 6.36
C LEU A 196 9.39 3.76 7.19
N ILE A 197 10.57 4.19 6.68
CA ILE A 197 11.40 5.18 7.36
C ILE A 197 10.60 6.45 7.65
N ARG A 198 9.83 6.94 6.67
CA ARG A 198 9.00 8.15 6.83
C ARG A 198 7.91 7.97 7.88
N ILE A 199 7.27 6.80 7.96
CA ILE A 199 6.31 6.48 9.02
C ILE A 199 6.96 6.58 10.40
N PHE A 200 8.24 6.25 10.54
CA PHE A 200 8.97 6.35 11.81
C PHE A 200 9.81 7.63 11.94
N THR A 201 9.58 8.65 11.12
CA THR A 201 10.32 9.92 11.23
C THR A 201 9.55 10.94 12.07
N ALA A 202 10.14 11.36 13.20
CA ALA A 202 9.53 12.28 14.18
C ALA A 202 8.94 13.57 13.59
N LYS A 203 9.55 14.13 12.54
CA LYS A 203 9.11 15.40 11.92
C LYS A 203 7.67 15.38 11.40
N TYR A 204 7.11 14.20 11.15
CA TYR A 204 5.73 14.05 10.68
C TYR A 204 4.69 14.05 11.81
N TYR A 205 5.15 14.12 13.08
CA TYR A 205 4.29 14.08 14.27
C TYR A 205 4.59 15.27 15.22
N PRO A 206 4.52 16.52 14.74
CA PRO A 206 4.92 17.69 15.53
C PRO A 206 4.01 17.93 16.75
N ASP A 207 2.77 17.45 16.70
CA ASP A 207 1.75 17.69 17.74
C ASP A 207 1.78 16.67 18.89
N HIS A 208 2.74 15.74 18.88
CA HIS A 208 2.87 14.68 19.88
C HIS A 208 4.19 14.79 20.65
N LYS A 209 4.16 14.38 21.93
CA LYS A 209 5.35 14.36 22.81
C LYS A 209 5.36 13.08 23.65
N PRO A 210 6.33 12.17 23.44
CA PRO A 210 7.34 12.18 22.37
C PRO A 210 6.70 11.97 20.97
N PRO A 211 7.33 12.40 19.86
CA PRO A 211 6.66 12.51 18.55
C PRO A 211 6.05 11.20 18.03
N LEU A 212 6.80 10.09 18.08
CA LEU A 212 6.37 8.79 17.57
C LEU A 212 5.33 8.10 18.46
N SER A 213 4.98 8.67 19.61
CA SER A 213 3.81 8.21 20.39
C SER A 213 2.50 8.33 19.60
N ALA A 214 2.46 9.20 18.58
CA ALA A 214 1.36 9.30 17.61
C ALA A 214 1.02 7.97 16.91
N LEU A 215 1.98 7.05 16.82
CA LEU A 215 1.80 5.77 16.16
C LEU A 215 1.09 4.73 17.04
N ALA A 216 0.92 4.99 18.34
CA ALA A 216 0.37 4.02 19.28
C ALA A 216 -1.02 3.48 18.88
N PRO A 217 -2.00 4.32 18.51
CA PRO A 217 -3.34 3.83 18.12
C PRO A 217 -3.26 2.92 16.89
N PHE A 218 -2.36 3.23 15.96
CA PHE A 218 -2.13 2.46 14.75
C PHE A 218 -1.44 1.12 15.04
N LEU A 219 -0.24 1.13 15.63
CA LEU A 219 0.57 -0.09 15.82
C LEU A 219 -0.01 -1.04 16.89
N THR A 220 -0.95 -0.59 17.71
CA THR A 220 -1.68 -1.48 18.63
C THR A 220 -2.69 -2.36 17.89
N ARG A 221 -3.26 -1.86 16.78
CA ARG A 221 -4.37 -2.50 16.04
C ARG A 221 -4.00 -3.01 14.65
N HIS A 222 -2.94 -2.47 14.06
CA HIS A 222 -2.62 -2.60 12.65
C HIS A 222 -1.13 -2.87 12.44
N ARG A 223 -0.76 -3.18 11.19
CA ARG A 223 0.62 -3.50 10.82
C ARG A 223 1.08 -2.71 9.61
N VAL A 224 2.40 -2.59 9.51
CA VAL A 224 3.07 -2.19 8.27
C VAL A 224 3.75 -3.42 7.70
N ARG A 225 3.57 -3.67 6.41
CA ARG A 225 4.37 -4.65 5.69
C ARG A 225 5.19 -3.91 4.64
N ALA A 226 6.49 -3.82 4.91
CA ALA A 226 7.41 -3.06 4.09
C ALA A 226 8.29 -4.00 3.26
N THR A 227 8.32 -3.77 1.96
CA THR A 227 9.22 -4.52 1.07
C THR A 227 10.59 -3.84 1.03
N VAL A 228 11.61 -4.61 1.39
CA VAL A 228 13.03 -4.27 1.28
C VAL A 228 13.41 -4.33 -0.19
N ARG A 229 13.91 -3.20 -0.69
CA ARG A 229 14.43 -3.07 -2.05
C ARG A 229 15.68 -2.22 -2.01
N VAL A 230 16.68 -2.64 -2.75
CA VAL A 230 17.94 -1.91 -2.91
C VAL A 230 17.98 -1.39 -4.34
N ASP A 231 17.77 -0.08 -4.50
CA ASP A 231 18.06 0.62 -5.75
C ASP A 231 19.47 1.20 -5.64
N LYS A 232 20.46 0.48 -6.18
CA LYS A 232 21.87 0.88 -6.10
C LYS A 232 22.16 2.16 -6.88
N ASP A 233 21.38 2.43 -7.92
CA ASP A 233 21.62 3.53 -8.86
C ASP A 233 20.86 4.80 -8.47
N SER A 234 19.81 4.69 -7.64
CA SER A 234 19.03 5.85 -7.20
C SER A 234 18.41 5.69 -5.81
N PRO A 235 19.21 5.68 -4.72
CA PRO A 235 18.66 5.63 -3.37
C PRO A 235 17.81 6.88 -3.09
N SER A 236 16.68 6.67 -2.42
CA SER A 236 15.76 7.77 -2.09
C SER A 236 16.47 8.86 -1.27
N LYS A 237 15.94 10.09 -1.29
CA LYS A 237 16.46 11.16 -0.44
C LYS A 237 16.36 10.80 1.05
N ASN A 238 15.26 10.20 1.50
CA ASN A 238 15.09 9.88 2.92
C ASN A 238 16.05 8.77 3.38
N LEU A 239 16.35 7.78 2.52
CA LEU A 239 17.39 6.79 2.82
C LEU A 239 18.74 7.48 3.03
N ARG A 240 19.09 8.43 2.17
CA ARG A 240 20.34 9.21 2.28
C ARG A 240 20.38 10.06 3.55
N ASP A 241 19.31 10.80 3.84
CA ASP A 241 19.23 11.68 5.00
C ASP A 241 19.24 10.89 6.33
N THR A 242 18.61 9.71 6.37
CA THR A 242 18.61 8.84 7.55
C THR A 242 19.98 8.20 7.78
N THR A 243 20.67 7.83 6.69
CA THR A 243 22.03 7.27 6.77
C THR A 243 23.05 8.30 7.27
N THR A 244 22.80 9.60 7.09
CA THR A 244 23.73 10.68 7.49
C THR A 244 23.47 11.27 8.88
N THR A 245 22.27 11.11 9.45
CA THR A 245 21.85 11.80 10.69
C THR A 245 22.06 11.01 11.98
N THR A 246 22.33 9.70 11.95
CA THR A 246 22.60 8.91 13.16
C THR A 246 24.05 9.07 13.61
N SER A 247 24.39 10.23 14.17
CA SER A 247 25.69 10.56 14.75
C SER A 247 25.77 10.14 16.22
N ASN A 248 25.81 8.83 16.52
CA ASN A 248 26.22 8.32 17.83
C ASN A 248 26.87 6.93 17.71
N GLY A 249 28.11 6.91 17.22
CA GLY A 249 29.17 5.97 17.64
C GLY A 249 29.13 4.49 17.26
N ASN A 250 27.97 3.90 16.96
CA ASN A 250 27.88 2.48 16.59
C ASN A 250 27.53 2.29 15.11
N SER A 251 28.17 1.29 14.49
CA SER A 251 28.22 1.00 13.05
C SER A 251 27.06 1.53 12.21
N LYS A 252 27.40 2.34 11.18
CA LYS A 252 26.50 2.80 10.12
C LYS A 252 25.75 1.62 9.53
N ASN A 253 24.44 1.52 9.74
CA ASN A 253 23.62 0.64 8.92
C ASN A 253 23.51 1.29 7.54
N ASP A 254 24.21 0.73 6.56
CA ASP A 254 24.04 1.12 5.17
C ASP A 254 22.62 0.75 4.71
N LEU A 255 21.69 1.70 4.82
CA LEU A 255 20.29 1.49 4.41
C LEU A 255 20.14 1.29 2.89
N SER A 256 21.21 1.48 2.12
CA SER A 256 21.26 1.08 0.71
C SER A 256 21.52 -0.42 0.52
N SER A 257 21.69 -1.19 1.59
CA SER A 257 21.84 -2.65 1.56
C SER A 257 20.64 -3.36 2.20
N ILE A 258 20.37 -4.61 1.79
CA ILE A 258 19.35 -5.45 2.42
C ILE A 258 19.65 -5.61 3.92
N ASP A 259 20.91 -5.89 4.27
CA ASP A 259 21.34 -6.08 5.66
C ASP A 259 21.12 -4.83 6.51
N GLY A 260 21.40 -3.63 5.98
CA GLY A 260 21.15 -2.39 6.68
C GLY A 260 19.67 -2.09 6.89
N GLN A 261 18.82 -2.42 5.91
CA GLN A 261 17.36 -2.30 6.07
C GLN A 261 16.82 -3.28 7.13
N LEU A 262 17.34 -4.51 7.18
CA LEU A 262 17.00 -5.47 8.24
C LEU A 262 17.52 -5.03 9.62
N ALA A 263 18.74 -4.48 9.66
CA ALA A 263 19.35 -3.97 10.89
C ALA A 263 18.59 -2.76 11.45
N TYR A 264 17.99 -1.93 10.61
CA TYR A 264 17.11 -0.84 11.04
C TYR A 264 15.93 -1.34 11.89
N LEU A 265 15.22 -2.38 11.45
CA LEU A 265 14.12 -2.95 12.25
C LEU A 265 14.63 -3.63 13.54
N LYS A 266 15.81 -4.27 13.49
CA LYS A 266 16.46 -4.81 14.70
C LYS A 266 16.77 -3.70 15.71
N GLY A 267 17.20 -2.53 15.24
CA GLY A 267 17.42 -1.37 16.10
C GLY A 267 16.16 -0.92 16.83
N ILE A 268 15.02 -0.85 16.12
CA ILE A 268 13.72 -0.57 16.75
C ILE A 268 13.41 -1.62 17.82
N ALA A 269 13.60 -2.90 17.52
CA ALA A 269 13.36 -3.98 18.48
C ALA A 269 14.28 -3.94 19.72
N ASN A 270 15.46 -3.32 19.60
CA ASN A 270 16.40 -3.10 20.69
C ASN A 270 16.10 -1.84 21.50
N GLY A 271 15.18 -0.98 21.04
CA GLY A 271 14.76 0.24 21.71
C GLY A 271 15.44 1.52 21.21
N ASP A 272 16.12 1.49 20.05
CA ASP A 272 16.89 2.63 19.53
C ASP A 272 16.07 3.91 19.28
N MET A 273 14.73 3.80 19.26
CA MET A 273 13.80 4.91 19.00
C MET A 273 12.81 5.16 20.15
N GLU A 274 13.06 4.62 21.34
CA GLU A 274 12.16 4.78 22.49
C GLU A 274 12.11 6.22 23.01
N ASP A 275 13.23 6.96 22.95
CA ASP A 275 13.28 8.38 23.31
C ASP A 275 12.36 9.24 22.44
N ASP A 276 12.20 8.85 21.17
CA ASP A 276 11.26 9.47 20.23
C ASP A 276 9.82 8.95 20.39
N GLY A 277 9.59 7.96 21.26
CA GLY A 277 8.26 7.42 21.58
C GLY A 277 7.86 6.15 20.82
N LEU A 278 8.77 5.58 20.02
CA LEU A 278 8.51 4.34 19.31
C LEU A 278 8.89 3.15 20.20
N LYS A 279 7.87 2.48 20.76
CA LYS A 279 8.11 1.36 21.69
C LYS A 279 8.73 0.16 20.98
N ARG A 280 9.69 -0.49 21.63
CA ARG A 280 10.41 -1.64 21.06
C ARG A 280 9.49 -2.79 20.63
N GLU A 281 8.41 -3.04 21.36
CA GLU A 281 7.45 -4.10 21.04
C GLU A 281 6.73 -3.88 19.71
N TRP A 282 6.63 -2.63 19.23
CA TRP A 282 6.02 -2.32 17.95
C TRP A 282 6.88 -2.73 16.75
N ALA A 283 8.15 -3.10 16.95
CA ALA A 283 8.93 -3.77 15.90
C ALA A 283 8.23 -5.05 15.40
N SER A 284 7.51 -5.76 16.29
CA SER A 284 6.74 -6.96 15.93
C SER A 284 5.49 -6.68 15.08
N ARG A 285 5.14 -5.40 14.88
CA ARG A 285 4.03 -4.93 14.04
C ARG A 285 4.51 -4.51 12.64
N VAL A 286 5.80 -4.72 12.34
CA VAL A 286 6.41 -4.45 11.05
C VAL A 286 6.91 -5.75 10.45
N ASP A 287 6.35 -6.12 9.31
CA ASP A 287 6.83 -7.25 8.52
C ASP A 287 7.77 -6.71 7.43
N LEU A 288 9.08 -6.98 7.55
CA LEU A 288 10.04 -6.73 6.48
C LEU A 288 10.15 -7.93 5.55
N VAL A 289 9.92 -7.71 4.26
CA VAL A 289 9.97 -8.76 3.24
C VAL A 289 10.95 -8.37 2.14
N VAL A 290 11.88 -9.26 1.82
CA VAL A 290 12.82 -9.07 0.71
C VAL A 290 12.15 -9.46 -0.59
N ASP A 291 12.23 -8.60 -1.61
CA ASP A 291 11.81 -8.95 -2.96
C ASP A 291 12.94 -9.72 -3.66
N GLU A 292 12.87 -11.06 -3.60
CA GLU A 292 13.85 -11.95 -4.25
C GLU A 292 13.62 -12.09 -5.76
N THR A 293 12.50 -11.60 -6.28
CA THR A 293 12.10 -11.84 -7.67
C THR A 293 12.79 -10.91 -8.67
N GLY A 294 13.25 -9.73 -8.22
CA GLY A 294 13.80 -8.69 -9.08
C GLY A 294 12.79 -8.05 -10.04
N GLU A 295 11.52 -8.52 -10.08
CA GLU A 295 10.49 -8.06 -11.03
C GLU A 295 10.17 -6.57 -10.94
N THR A 296 10.58 -5.92 -9.84
CA THR A 296 10.28 -4.52 -9.56
C THR A 296 11.51 -3.61 -9.58
N GLU A 297 12.68 -4.15 -9.93
CA GLU A 297 13.94 -3.41 -9.96
C GLU A 297 13.88 -2.26 -10.98
N GLY A 298 14.23 -1.05 -10.53
CA GLY A 298 14.20 0.15 -11.36
C GLY A 298 12.80 0.63 -11.80
N VAL A 299 11.71 0.10 -11.25
CA VAL A 299 10.34 0.52 -11.58
C VAL A 299 9.93 1.72 -10.70
N SER A 300 9.87 2.92 -11.29
CA SER A 300 9.37 4.12 -10.62
C SER A 300 8.38 4.90 -11.50
N SER A 301 7.41 5.57 -10.88
CA SER A 301 6.48 6.44 -11.61
C SER A 301 7.22 7.54 -12.39
N THR A 302 8.37 8.02 -11.90
CA THR A 302 9.22 8.98 -12.63
C THR A 302 9.79 8.39 -13.92
N ARG A 303 10.31 7.16 -13.88
CA ARG A 303 10.79 6.45 -15.08
C ARG A 303 9.67 6.28 -16.10
N ILE A 304 8.47 5.90 -15.64
CA ILE A 304 7.30 5.72 -16.51
C ILE A 304 6.90 7.02 -17.20
N ARG A 305 6.78 8.12 -16.45
CA ARG A 305 6.45 9.44 -17.03
C ARG A 305 7.50 9.90 -18.04
N ASN A 306 8.78 9.61 -17.78
CA ASN A 306 9.87 9.94 -18.70
C ASN A 306 9.82 9.09 -19.98
N ALA A 307 9.47 7.80 -19.88
CA ALA A 307 9.27 6.94 -21.03
C ALA A 307 8.08 7.41 -21.89
N ALA A 308 6.94 7.74 -21.26
CA ALA A 308 5.76 8.27 -21.94
C ALA A 308 6.07 9.58 -22.71
N ARG A 309 6.78 10.53 -22.08
CA ARG A 309 7.21 11.78 -22.73
C ARG A 309 8.11 11.56 -23.96
N LYS A 310 8.91 10.49 -23.96
CA LYS A 310 9.78 10.12 -25.07
C LYS A 310 9.04 9.30 -26.15
N GLY A 311 7.78 8.94 -25.93
CA GLY A 311 7.03 8.04 -26.82
C GLY A 311 7.52 6.59 -26.77
N ASN A 312 8.27 6.20 -25.72
CA ASN A 312 8.75 4.83 -25.54
C ASN A 312 7.64 3.92 -25.00
N TRP A 313 6.62 3.66 -25.83
CA TRP A 313 5.41 2.95 -25.38
C TRP A 313 5.66 1.51 -24.94
N SER A 314 6.67 0.84 -25.52
CA SER A 314 7.09 -0.49 -25.05
C SER A 314 7.56 -0.46 -23.60
N ASP A 315 8.41 0.53 -23.24
CA ASP A 315 8.89 0.70 -21.86
C ASP A 315 7.72 1.04 -20.92
N VAL A 316 6.76 1.86 -21.37
CA VAL A 316 5.57 2.19 -20.58
C VAL A 316 4.76 0.93 -20.29
N ASP A 317 4.37 0.19 -21.34
CA ASP A 317 3.55 -1.02 -21.22
C ASP A 317 4.26 -2.08 -20.34
N GLU A 318 5.59 -2.21 -20.44
CA GLU A 318 6.38 -3.10 -19.58
C GLU A 318 6.34 -2.66 -18.11
N LEU A 319 6.34 -1.36 -17.80
CA LEU A 319 6.41 -0.86 -16.44
C LEU A 319 5.04 -0.77 -15.73
N VAL A 320 3.94 -0.65 -16.47
CA VAL A 320 2.58 -0.45 -15.89
C VAL A 320 1.55 -1.51 -16.23
N GLY A 321 1.82 -2.38 -17.20
CA GLY A 321 0.85 -3.33 -17.74
C GLY A 321 0.01 -2.73 -18.88
N ASN A 322 -0.51 -3.60 -19.76
CA ASN A 322 -1.15 -3.20 -21.02
C ASN A 322 -2.36 -2.28 -20.81
N GLY A 323 -3.20 -2.55 -19.80
CA GLY A 323 -4.41 -1.76 -19.55
C GLY A 323 -4.08 -0.30 -19.20
N VAL A 324 -3.22 -0.11 -18.21
CA VAL A 324 -2.76 1.21 -17.78
C VAL A 324 -1.98 1.92 -18.89
N GLY A 325 -1.09 1.20 -19.59
CA GLY A 325 -0.28 1.75 -20.67
C GLY A 325 -1.13 2.22 -21.86
N HIS A 326 -2.15 1.45 -22.22
CA HIS A 326 -3.15 1.84 -23.22
C HIS A 326 -3.89 3.13 -22.81
N TRP A 327 -4.38 3.21 -21.56
CA TRP A 327 -5.05 4.42 -21.06
C TRP A 327 -4.15 5.67 -21.11
N ILE A 328 -2.89 5.53 -20.71
CA ILE A 328 -1.89 6.61 -20.77
C ILE A 328 -1.70 7.10 -22.20
N ARG A 329 -1.50 6.19 -23.15
CA ARG A 329 -1.24 6.48 -24.57
C ARG A 329 -2.43 7.17 -25.24
N GLU A 330 -3.63 6.60 -25.09
CA GLU A 330 -4.85 7.13 -25.73
C GLU A 330 -5.24 8.52 -25.21
N ASN A 331 -5.05 8.76 -23.91
CA ASN A 331 -5.36 10.06 -23.29
C ASN A 331 -4.19 11.03 -23.31
N LYS A 332 -3.05 10.67 -23.92
CA LYS A 332 -1.83 11.49 -23.99
C LYS A 332 -1.38 11.98 -22.60
N LEU A 333 -1.45 11.10 -21.61
CA LEU A 333 -1.00 11.44 -20.27
C LEU A 333 0.53 11.46 -20.23
N TYR A 334 1.09 12.43 -19.50
CA TYR A 334 2.54 12.59 -19.29
C TYR A 334 3.39 12.93 -20.54
N THR A 335 2.74 13.20 -21.68
CA THR A 335 3.39 13.63 -22.92
C THR A 335 3.65 15.13 -22.89
#